data_AF-A0AA96X1Y9-F1
#
_entry.id   AF-A0AA96X1Y9-F1
#
_cell.length_a   1.000
_cell.length_b   1.000
_cell.length_c   1.000
_cell.angle_alpha   90.00
_cell.angle_beta   90.00
_cell.angle_gamma   90.00
#
_symmetry.space_group_name_H-M   'P 1'
#
loop_
_entity.id
_entity.type
_entity.pdbx_description
1 polymer ?
#
loop_
_entity_poly.entity_id
_entity_poly.type
_entity_poly.pdbx_seq_one_letter_code
_entity_poly.pdbx_strand_id
1 'polypeptide(L)' 'MKGAPNPNKQPVELNRTSLYLGLLLIFTLGILFSSYFFN' A
#
# COMPACT_ATOMS: atom_id res chain seq x y z
N MET A 1 9.88 -3.57 -33.43
CA MET A 1 11.08 -3.60 -32.56
C MET A 1 10.62 -3.33 -31.13
N LYS A 2 10.67 -4.31 -30.23
CA LYS A 2 10.28 -4.11 -28.81
C LYS A 2 11.40 -3.33 -28.14
N GLY A 3 11.10 -2.14 -27.61
CA GLY A 3 12.10 -1.26 -26.99
C GLY A 3 12.90 -1.99 -25.90
N ALA A 4 14.17 -1.64 -25.75
CA ALA A 4 15.03 -2.21 -24.73
C ALA A 4 14.40 -2.06 -23.32
N PRO A 5 14.50 -3.08 -22.45
CA PRO A 5 13.95 -2.99 -21.09
C PRO A 5 14.65 -1.88 -20.29
N ASN A 6 13.89 -1.14 -19.48
CA ASN A 6 14.42 -0.07 -18.63
C ASN A 6 15.47 -0.62 -17.65
N PRO A 7 16.73 -0.14 -17.68
CA PRO A 7 17.80 -0.63 -16.80
C PRO A 7 17.58 -0.29 -15.32
N ASN A 8 16.68 0.65 -15.01
CA ASN A 8 16.43 1.11 -13.64
C ASN A 8 15.30 0.35 -12.93
N LYS A 9 14.85 -0.78 -13.47
CA LYS A 9 13.76 -1.55 -12.85
C LYS A 9 14.29 -2.29 -11.62
N GLN A 10 13.73 -1.98 -10.44
CA GLN A 10 14.05 -2.66 -9.19
C GLN A 10 12.86 -3.50 -8.70
N PRO A 11 13.11 -4.66 -8.06
CA PRO A 11 12.05 -5.43 -7.41
C PRO A 11 11.56 -4.71 -6.15
N VAL A 12 10.28 -4.87 -5.83
CA VAL A 12 9.67 -4.36 -4.60
C VAL A 12 9.33 -5.55 -3.72
N GLU A 13 9.64 -5.45 -2.43
CA GLU A 13 9.35 -6.48 -1.44
C GLU A 13 8.30 -5.98 -0.45
N LEU A 14 7.30 -6.81 -0.19
CA LEU A 14 6.34 -6.60 0.89
C LEU A 14 6.20 -7.89 1.68
N ASN A 15 6.72 -7.90 2.90
CA ASN A 15 6.64 -9.06 3.78
C ASN A 15 5.28 -9.12 4.49
N ARG A 16 4.94 -10.31 5.02
CA ARG A 16 3.66 -10.57 5.70
C ARG A 16 3.42 -9.63 6.90
N THR A 17 4.45 -9.33 7.69
CA THR A 17 4.35 -8.44 8.84
C THR A 17 3.98 -7.02 8.40
N SER A 18 4.69 -6.48 7.41
CA SER A 18 4.40 -5.16 6.83
C SER A 18 3.00 -5.10 6.19
N LEU A 19 2.54 -6.21 5.58
CA LEU A 19 1.17 -6.31 5.09
C LEU A 19 0.14 -6.18 6.23
N TYR A 20 0.32 -6.92 7.34
CA TYR A 20 -0.59 -6.82 8.48
C TYR A 20 -0.56 -5.44 9.14
N LEU A 21 0.62 -4.83 9.28
CA LEU A 21 0.74 -3.47 9.80
C LEU A 21 0.05 -2.44 8.89
N GLY A 22 0.16 -2.60 7.57
CA GLY A 22 -0.53 -1.75 6.60
C GLY A 22 -2.05 -1.89 6.68
N LEU A 23 -2.57 -3.12 6.77
CA LEU A 23 -4.01 -3.37 6.92
C LEU A 23 -4.55 -2.80 8.24
N LEU A 24 -3.82 -3.02 9.34
CA LEU A 24 -4.16 -2.46 10.64
C LEU A 24 -4.24 -0.93 10.59
N LEU A 25 -3.25 -0.29 9.95
CA LEU A 25 -3.23 1.16 9.79
C LEU A 25 -4.45 1.64 9.00
N ILE A 26 -4.75 1.04 7.84
CA ILE A 26 -5.87 1.45 7.00
C ILE A 26 -7.21 1.26 7.71
N PHE A 27 -7.44 0.14 8.39
CA PHE A 27 -8.69 -0.07 9.13
C PHE A 27 -8.81 0.87 10.34
N THR A 28 -7.73 1.13 11.05
CA THR A 28 -7.73 2.09 12.17
C THR A 28 -8.06 3.49 11.68
N LEU A 29 -7.42 3.95 10.59
CA LEU A 29 -7.72 5.25 9.99
C LEU A 29 -9.14 5.27 9.42
N GLY A 30 -9.60 4.20 8.79
CA GLY A 30 -10.97 4.08 8.28
C GLY A 30 -12.02 4.25 9.37
N ILE A 31 -11.84 3.60 10.52
CA ILE A 31 -12.73 3.73 11.69
C ILE A 31 -12.61 5.13 12.31
N LEU A 32 -11.40 5.65 12.45
CA LEU A 32 -11.17 6.97 13.03
C LEU A 32 -11.83 8.07 12.19
N PHE A 33 -11.67 7.99 10.86
CA PHE A 33 -12.19 8.98 9.92
C PHE A 33 -13.63 8.73 9.49
N SER A 34 -14.20 7.54 9.69
CA SER A 34 -15.56 7.23 9.23
C SER A 34 -16.58 8.20 9.79
N SER A 35 -16.43 8.61 11.06
CA SER A 35 -17.36 9.54 11.70
C SER A 35 -17.37 10.91 11.02
N TYR A 36 -16.21 11.38 10.54
CA TYR A 36 -16.09 12.64 9.79
C TYR A 36 -16.55 12.52 8.34
N PHE A 37 -16.54 11.30 7.75
CA PHE A 37 -17.10 11.08 6.42
C PHE A 37 -18.62 10.96 6.41
N PHE A 38 -19.20 10.42 7.49
CA PHE A 38 -20.65 10.31 7.64
C PHE A 38 -21.29 11.54 8.33
N ASN A 39 -20.50 12.49 8.87
CA ASN A 39 -20.94 13.79 9.39
C ASN A 39 -19.81 14.84 9.49
#